data_AF-A0A7Y8WL11-F1
#
_entry.id   AF-A0A7Y8WL11-F1
#
_cell.length_a   1.000
_cell.length_b   1.000
_cell.length_c   1.000
_cell.angle_alpha   90.00
_cell.angle_beta   90.00
_cell.angle_gamma   90.00
#
_symmetry.space_group_name_H-M   'P 1'
#
loop_
_entity.id
_entity.type
_entity.pdbx_description
1 polymer ?
#
loop_
_entity_poly.entity_id
_entity_poly.type
_entity_poly.pdbx_seq_one_letter_code
_entity_poly.pdbx_strand_id
1 'polypeptide(L)'
;MESRHQDPGSFYKYLEKECNKRIHSYTNCLTFTHAFGKAIENHLDLVVIQQKVINNCLTLLDIPLKDDFAILAQRKVECEDKLDQLDETLFMLNRGMKKDNFELKELNKSLSDLLCLIENEVKDLKANKIKTLNTELEDLKKLFNN
;
A
#
# COMPACT_ATOMS: atom_id res chain seq x y z
N MET A 1 39.46 -17.72 -71.45
CA MET A 1 38.32 -18.38 -70.79
C MET A 1 38.45 -18.15 -69.30
N GLU A 2 37.38 -17.57 -68.74
CA GLU A 2 36.99 -17.55 -67.32
C GLU A 2 37.90 -16.83 -66.32
N SER A 3 37.76 -15.50 -66.30
CA SER A 3 37.94 -14.71 -65.08
C SER A 3 36.89 -15.16 -64.07
N ARG A 4 37.30 -15.95 -63.07
CA ARG A 4 36.46 -16.31 -61.93
C ARG A 4 36.11 -15.02 -61.17
N HIS A 5 34.95 -14.45 -61.47
CA HIS A 5 34.31 -13.49 -60.60
C HIS A 5 34.00 -14.21 -59.29
N GLN A 6 34.87 -14.06 -58.29
CA GLN A 6 34.51 -14.39 -56.92
C GLN A 6 33.29 -13.54 -56.57
N ASP A 7 32.20 -14.20 -56.21
CA ASP A 7 31.01 -13.54 -55.67
C ASP A 7 31.46 -12.58 -54.54
N PRO A 8 31.11 -11.28 -54.59
CA PRO A 8 31.52 -10.32 -53.56
C PRO A 8 31.20 -10.80 -52.13
N GLY A 9 30.08 -11.52 -51.94
CA GLY A 9 29.73 -12.13 -50.66
C GLY A 9 30.74 -13.18 -50.19
N SER A 10 31.26 -14.00 -51.10
CA SER A 10 32.32 -14.98 -50.81
C SER A 10 33.66 -14.33 -50.45
N PHE A 11 34.00 -13.20 -51.07
CA PHE A 11 35.24 -12.46 -50.78
C PHE A 11 35.23 -11.85 -49.37
N TYR A 12 34.14 -11.18 -48.97
CA TYR A 12 34.06 -10.58 -47.63
C TYR A 12 34.01 -11.62 -46.52
N LYS A 13 33.32 -12.75 -46.73
CA LYS A 13 33.34 -13.88 -45.77
C LYS A 13 34.74 -14.48 -45.61
N TYR A 14 35.51 -14.55 -46.70
CA TYR A 14 36.90 -14.99 -46.63
C TYR A 14 37.76 -14.00 -45.84
N LEU A 15 37.61 -12.70 -46.10
CA LEU A 15 38.33 -11.64 -45.39
C LEU A 15 38.01 -11.64 -43.90
N GLU A 16 36.73 -11.72 -43.53
CA GLU A 16 36.27 -11.83 -42.15
C GLU A 16 36.89 -13.05 -41.45
N LYS A 17 36.90 -14.21 -42.11
CA LYS A 17 37.49 -15.44 -41.58
C LYS A 17 38.98 -15.29 -41.33
N GLU A 18 39.72 -14.64 -42.22
CA GLU A 18 41.16 -14.39 -42.02
C GLU A 18 41.43 -13.35 -40.93
N CYS A 19 40.63 -12.29 -40.83
CA CYS A 19 40.70 -11.33 -39.74
C CYS A 19 40.44 -11.99 -38.39
N ASN A 20 39.37 -12.80 -38.28
CA ASN A 20 39.03 -13.52 -37.05
C ASN A 20 40.13 -14.50 -36.64
N LYS A 21 40.70 -15.25 -37.60
CA LYS A 21 41.87 -16.12 -37.33
C LYS A 21 43.04 -15.34 -36.75
N ARG A 22 43.37 -14.18 -37.34
CA ARG A 22 44.46 -13.33 -36.86
C ARG A 22 44.17 -12.81 -35.46
N ILE A 23 42.96 -12.28 -35.21
CA ILE A 23 42.55 -11.82 -33.89
C ILE A 23 42.71 -12.96 -32.88
N HIS A 24 42.15 -14.15 -33.14
CA HIS A 24 42.29 -15.29 -32.25
C HIS A 24 43.74 -15.70 -32.02
N SER A 25 44.61 -15.66 -33.03
CA SER A 25 46.03 -15.99 -32.84
C SER A 25 46.75 -15.05 -31.88
N TYR A 26 46.35 -13.77 -31.84
CA TYR A 26 46.93 -12.78 -30.94
C TYR A 26 46.25 -12.74 -29.57
N THR A 27 44.94 -13.01 -29.50
CA THR A 27 44.14 -12.84 -28.28
C THR A 27 43.90 -14.12 -27.51
N ASN A 28 43.93 -15.29 -28.16
CA ASN A 28 43.75 -16.59 -27.50
C ASN A 28 45.07 -17.13 -26.95
N CYS A 29 45.78 -16.29 -26.19
CA CYS A 29 47.00 -16.68 -25.50
C CYS A 29 47.00 -16.17 -24.07
N LEU A 30 47.66 -16.91 -23.18
CA LEU A 30 47.73 -16.59 -21.75
C LEU A 30 48.28 -15.17 -21.51
N THR A 31 49.28 -14.76 -22.28
CA THR A 31 49.88 -13.43 -22.20
C THR A 31 48.87 -12.33 -22.46
N PHE A 32 48.03 -12.48 -23.49
CA PHE A 32 46.98 -11.52 -23.79
C PHE A 32 45.91 -11.51 -22.70
N THR A 33 45.42 -12.67 -22.28
CA THR A 33 44.42 -12.77 -21.21
C THR A 33 44.89 -12.11 -19.93
N HIS A 34 46.15 -12.32 -19.54
CA HIS A 34 46.73 -11.71 -18.35
C HIS A 34 46.90 -10.20 -18.50
N ALA A 35 47.43 -9.72 -19.63
CA ALA A 35 47.59 -8.29 -19.87
C ALA A 35 46.24 -7.56 -19.91
N PHE A 36 45.24 -8.17 -20.55
CA PHE A 36 43.88 -7.65 -20.61
C PHE A 36 43.20 -7.65 -19.24
N GLY A 37 43.33 -8.72 -18.47
CA GLY A 37 42.85 -8.79 -17.08
C GLY A 37 43.43 -7.68 -16.22
N LYS A 38 44.76 -7.49 -16.28
CA LYS A 38 45.44 -6.38 -15.57
C LYS A 38 44.96 -5.00 -16.03
N ALA A 39 44.68 -4.82 -17.32
CA ALA A 39 44.14 -3.57 -17.83
C ALA A 39 42.73 -3.30 -17.31
N ILE A 40 41.88 -4.34 -17.19
CA ILE A 40 40.55 -4.23 -16.58
C ILE A 40 40.66 -3.87 -15.10
N GLU A 41 41.53 -4.54 -14.34
CA GLU A 41 41.76 -4.25 -12.92
C GLU A 41 42.17 -2.78 -12.72
N ASN A 42 43.16 -2.31 -13.48
CA ASN A 42 43.58 -0.91 -13.45
C ASN A 42 42.44 0.06 -13.79
N HIS A 43 41.57 -0.32 -14.73
CA HIS A 43 40.41 0.49 -15.08
C HIS A 43 39.39 0.55 -13.95
N LEU A 44 39.13 -0.57 -13.28
CA LEU A 44 38.24 -0.62 -12.11
C LEU A 44 38.77 0.26 -10.97
N ASP A 45 40.08 0.23 -10.71
CA ASP A 45 40.71 1.11 -9.72
C ASP A 45 40.51 2.59 -10.07
N LEU A 46 40.67 2.95 -11.36
CA LEU A 46 40.43 4.31 -11.83
C LEU A 46 38.97 4.74 -11.62
N VAL A 47 38.01 3.86 -11.91
CA VAL A 47 36.58 4.13 -11.70
C VAL A 47 36.28 4.40 -10.22
N VAL A 48 36.86 3.61 -9.31
CA VAL A 48 36.71 3.83 -7.86
C VAL A 48 37.27 5.18 -7.42
N ILE A 49 38.45 5.55 -7.93
CA ILE A 49 39.07 6.86 -7.64
C ILE A 49 38.18 7.99 -8.17
N GLN A 50 37.71 7.89 -9.41
CA GLN A 50 36.82 8.88 -10.01
C GLN A 50 35.52 9.03 -9.23
N GLN A 51 34.90 7.92 -8.81
CA GLN A 51 33.69 7.96 -7.99
C GLN A 51 33.93 8.69 -6.67
N LYS A 52 35.08 8.45 -6.01
CA LYS A 52 35.45 9.15 -4.78
C LYS A 52 35.62 10.66 -5.00
N VAL A 53 36.29 11.06 -6.09
CA VAL A 53 36.47 12.48 -6.44
C VAL A 53 35.12 13.14 -6.72
N ILE A 54 34.26 12.49 -7.52
CA ILE A 54 32.93 13.00 -7.85
C ILE A 54 32.10 13.17 -6.56
N ASN A 55 32.02 12.13 -5.72
CA ASN A 55 31.25 12.19 -4.48
C ASN A 55 31.75 13.31 -3.56
N ASN A 56 33.07 13.47 -3.40
CA ASN A 56 33.63 14.56 -2.60
C ASN A 56 33.25 15.94 -3.16
N CYS A 57 33.33 16.13 -4.48
CA CYS A 57 32.92 17.39 -5.12
C CYS A 57 31.43 17.67 -4.92
N LEU A 58 30.57 16.65 -5.08
CA LEU A 58 29.13 16.79 -4.84
C LEU A 58 28.85 17.16 -3.37
N THR A 59 29.51 16.51 -2.41
CA THR A 59 29.39 16.85 -0.99
C THR A 59 29.85 18.28 -0.69
N LEU A 60 30.97 18.75 -1.26
CA LEU A 60 31.45 20.12 -1.07
C LEU A 60 30.47 21.17 -1.63
N LEU A 61 29.73 20.81 -2.69
CA LEU A 61 28.72 21.66 -3.31
C LEU A 61 27.33 21.48 -2.67
N ASP A 62 27.20 20.66 -1.63
CA ASP A 62 25.93 20.31 -0.99
C ASP A 62 24.90 19.71 -1.97
N ILE A 63 25.40 18.93 -2.94
CA ILE A 63 24.57 18.24 -3.93
C ILE A 63 24.32 16.79 -3.46
N PRO A 64 23.05 16.34 -3.40
CA PRO A 64 22.71 14.99 -2.98
C PRO A 64 23.38 13.91 -3.83
N LEU A 65 23.84 12.86 -3.15
CA LEU A 65 24.43 11.67 -3.77
C LEU A 65 23.36 10.66 -4.15
N LYS A 66 23.76 9.65 -4.94
CA LYS A 66 22.89 8.54 -5.33
C LYS A 66 22.19 7.89 -4.13
N ASP A 67 22.90 7.72 -3.02
CA ASP A 67 22.36 7.07 -1.82
C ASP A 67 21.28 7.92 -1.15
N ASP A 68 21.40 9.25 -1.19
CA ASP A 68 20.37 10.17 -0.70
C ASP A 68 19.08 10.04 -1.50
N PHE A 69 19.19 9.94 -2.83
CA PHE A 69 18.04 9.67 -3.71
C PHE A 69 17.42 8.29 -3.45
N ALA A 70 18.25 7.27 -3.18
CA ALA A 70 17.75 5.94 -2.83
C ALA A 70 16.97 5.95 -1.51
N ILE A 71 17.49 6.64 -0.47
CA ILE A 71 16.80 6.83 0.81
C ILE A 71 15.48 7.58 0.60
N LEU A 72 15.49 8.64 -0.21
CA LEU A 72 14.27 9.39 -0.51
C LEU A 72 13.23 8.54 -1.24
N ALA A 73 13.65 7.74 -2.21
CA ALA A 73 12.77 6.82 -2.93
C ALA A 73 12.16 5.77 -2.00
N GLN A 74 12.95 5.19 -1.10
CA GLN A 74 12.45 4.26 -0.09
C GLN A 74 11.41 4.93 0.82
N ARG A 75 11.71 6.12 1.34
CA ARG A 75 10.76 6.88 2.18
C ARG A 75 9.47 7.20 1.45
N LYS A 76 9.54 7.50 0.15
CA LYS A 76 8.35 7.73 -0.67
C LYS A 76 7.45 6.50 -0.69
N VAL A 77 8.01 5.33 -0.96
CA VAL A 77 7.26 4.06 -0.96
C VAL A 77 6.64 3.79 0.42
N GLU A 78 7.41 3.94 1.50
CA GLU A 78 6.90 3.74 2.86
C GLU A 78 5.76 4.71 3.22
N CYS A 79 5.79 5.94 2.71
CA CYS A 79 4.71 6.91 2.91
C CYS A 79 3.46 6.55 2.10
N GLU A 80 3.62 6.07 0.86
CA GLU A 80 2.52 5.58 0.04
C GLU A 80 1.82 4.40 0.73
N ASP A 81 2.58 3.41 1.21
CA ASP A 81 2.03 2.26 1.95
C ASP A 81 1.24 2.68 3.21
N LYS A 82 1.74 3.69 3.94
CA LYS A 82 1.06 4.22 5.14
C LYS A 82 -0.23 4.96 4.79
N LEU A 83 -0.26 5.68 3.67
CA LEU A 83 -1.46 6.37 3.20
C LEU A 83 -2.55 5.37 2.80
N ASP A 84 -2.18 4.31 2.09
CA ASP A 84 -3.11 3.25 1.70
C ASP A 84 -3.70 2.55 2.93
N GLN A 85 -2.88 2.25 3.94
CA GLN A 85 -3.36 1.70 5.22
C GLN A 85 -4.31 2.63 5.95
N LEU A 86 -4.03 3.94 5.94
CA LEU A 86 -4.88 4.94 6.58
C LEU A 86 -6.23 5.04 5.86
N ASP A 87 -6.24 5.01 4.53
CA ASP A 87 -7.47 5.07 3.74
C ASP A 87 -8.35 3.85 3.99
N GLU A 88 -7.78 2.64 3.99
CA GLU A 88 -8.51 1.41 4.34
C GLU A 88 -9.09 1.48 5.77
N THR A 89 -8.29 1.98 6.72
CA THR A 89 -8.74 2.14 8.12
C THR A 89 -9.90 3.13 8.22
N LEU A 90 -9.82 4.26 7.52
CA LEU A 90 -10.90 5.26 7.49
C LEU A 90 -12.16 4.71 6.84
N PHE A 91 -12.02 3.95 5.75
CA PHE A 91 -13.13 3.29 5.09
C PHE A 91 -13.86 2.32 6.04
N MET A 92 -13.10 1.46 6.71
CA MET A 92 -13.63 0.49 7.67
C MET A 92 -14.29 1.16 8.87
N LEU A 93 -13.68 2.21 9.42
CA LEU A 93 -14.24 2.98 10.53
C LEU A 93 -15.55 3.66 10.14
N ASN A 94 -15.61 4.31 8.98
CA ASN A 94 -16.82 4.96 8.48
C ASN A 94 -17.95 3.94 8.25
N ARG A 95 -17.62 2.77 7.73
CA ARG A 95 -18.58 1.66 7.60
C ARG A 95 -19.10 1.19 8.95
N GLY A 96 -18.22 1.04 9.94
CA GLY A 96 -18.59 0.71 11.33
C GLY A 96 -19.52 1.74 11.94
N MET A 97 -19.15 3.02 11.91
CA MET A 97 -19.98 4.11 12.44
C MET A 97 -21.37 4.17 11.81
N LYS A 98 -21.49 3.92 10.50
CA LYS A 98 -22.80 3.88 9.83
C LYS A 98 -23.67 2.73 10.34
N LYS A 99 -23.07 1.57 10.57
CA LYS A 99 -23.76 0.41 11.15
C LYS A 99 -24.20 0.69 12.59
N ASP A 100 -23.30 1.18 13.43
CA ASP A 100 -23.60 1.47 14.84
C ASP A 100 -24.69 2.53 14.96
N ASN A 101 -24.67 3.55 14.10
CA ASN A 101 -25.70 4.58 14.07
C ASN A 101 -27.07 4.03 13.63
N PHE A 102 -27.09 3.03 12.74
CA PHE A 102 -28.33 2.35 12.37
C PHE A 102 -28.87 1.55 13.56
N GLU A 103 -28.03 0.77 14.24
CA GLU A 103 -28.42 -0.02 15.41
C GLU A 103 -28.91 0.86 16.57
N LEU A 104 -28.25 2.00 16.81
CA LEU A 104 -28.69 2.99 17.80
C LEU A 104 -30.07 3.58 17.50
N LYS A 105 -30.38 3.85 16.22
CA LYS A 105 -31.70 4.35 15.82
C LYS A 105 -32.78 3.32 16.06
N GLU A 106 -32.53 2.06 15.70
CA GLU A 106 -33.45 0.95 15.96
C GLU A 106 -33.69 0.78 17.46
N LEU A 107 -32.63 0.76 18.27
CA LEU A 107 -32.73 0.66 19.73
C LEU A 107 -33.54 1.81 20.32
N ASN A 108 -33.29 3.05 19.88
CA ASN A 108 -34.01 4.23 20.37
C ASN A 108 -35.51 4.15 20.05
N LYS A 109 -35.86 3.61 18.87
CA LYS A 109 -37.25 3.36 18.50
C LYS A 109 -37.88 2.30 19.41
N SER A 110 -37.22 1.16 19.61
CA SER A 110 -37.71 0.11 20.51
C SER A 110 -37.90 0.60 21.95
N LEU A 111 -36.98 1.43 22.45
CA LEU A 111 -37.10 2.04 23.77
C LEU A 111 -38.29 3.01 23.85
N SER A 112 -38.52 3.80 22.80
CA SER A 112 -39.67 4.71 22.72
C SER A 112 -41.00 3.94 22.71
N ASP A 113 -41.06 2.84 21.95
CA ASP A 113 -42.23 1.96 21.90
C ASP A 113 -42.50 1.32 23.27
N LEU A 114 -41.46 0.83 23.96
CA LEU A 114 -41.57 0.27 25.30
C LEU A 114 -42.02 1.30 26.34
N LEU A 115 -41.50 2.53 26.26
CA LEU A 115 -41.93 3.62 27.14
C LEU A 115 -43.42 3.91 26.98
N CYS A 116 -43.91 3.99 25.73
CA CYS A 116 -45.33 4.20 25.44
C CYS A 116 -46.21 3.07 26.04
N LEU A 117 -45.77 1.81 25.93
CA LEU A 117 -46.46 0.67 26.54
C LEU A 117 -46.55 0.81 28.06
N ILE A 118 -45.44 1.12 28.73
CA ILE A 118 -45.40 1.29 30.19
C ILE A 118 -46.30 2.45 30.62
N GLU A 119 -46.28 3.57 29.90
CA GLU A 119 -47.13 4.73 30.20
C GLU A 119 -48.62 4.38 30.11
N ASN A 120 -49.01 3.59 29.09
CA ASN A 120 -50.39 3.14 28.92
C ASN A 120 -50.79 2.14 30.03
N GLU A 121 -49.94 1.18 30.36
CA GLU A 121 -50.20 0.21 31.42
C GLU A 121 -50.37 0.89 32.80
N VAL A 122 -49.55 1.91 33.09
CA VAL A 122 -49.67 2.71 34.31
C VAL A 122 -50.98 3.52 34.33
N LYS A 123 -51.42 4.07 33.19
CA LYS A 123 -52.71 4.76 33.08
C LYS A 123 -53.87 3.80 33.32
N ASP A 124 -53.84 2.62 32.72
CA ASP A 124 -54.89 1.61 32.85
C ASP A 124 -54.96 1.06 34.29
N LEU A 125 -53.82 0.79 34.93
CA LEU A 125 -53.77 0.40 36.35
C LEU A 125 -54.40 1.46 37.26
N LYS A 126 -54.08 2.75 37.04
CA LYS A 126 -54.68 3.84 37.81
C LYS A 126 -56.20 3.93 37.59
N ALA A 127 -56.64 3.84 36.34
CA ALA A 127 -58.05 3.89 35.99
C ALA A 127 -58.83 2.72 36.61
N ASN A 128 -58.28 1.50 36.55
CA ASN A 128 -58.87 0.33 37.17
C ASN A 128 -58.94 0.46 38.69
N LYS A 129 -57.86 0.94 39.34
CA LYS A 129 -57.86 1.16 40.79
C LYS A 129 -58.91 2.18 41.22
N ILE A 130 -59.08 3.27 40.47
CA ILE A 130 -60.15 4.26 40.72
C ILE A 130 -61.53 3.62 40.57
N LYS A 131 -61.77 2.83 39.52
CA LYS A 131 -63.03 2.12 39.32
C LYS A 131 -63.34 1.19 40.50
N THR A 132 -62.37 0.37 40.91
CA THR A 132 -62.51 -0.54 42.05
C THR A 132 -62.86 0.21 43.33
N LEU A 133 -62.12 1.28 43.65
CA LEU A 133 -62.39 2.11 44.82
C LEU A 133 -63.80 2.73 44.78
N ASN A 134 -64.26 3.19 43.61
CA ASN A 134 -65.61 3.73 43.45
C ASN A 134 -66.69 2.68 43.70
N THR A 135 -66.51 1.45 43.18
CA THR A 135 -67.44 0.35 43.46
C THR A 135 -67.47 -0.01 44.94
N GLU A 136 -66.31 -0.13 45.59
CA GLU A 136 -66.21 -0.41 47.03
C GLU A 136 -66.90 0.68 47.86
N LEU A 137 -66.77 1.94 47.47
CA LEU A 137 -67.36 3.09 48.17
C LEU A 137 -68.89 3.11 48.00
N GLU A 138 -69.42 2.79 46.82
CA GLU A 138 -70.86 2.63 46.61
C GLU A 138 -71.44 1.45 47.40
N ASP A 139 -70.73 0.34 47.48
CA ASP A 139 -71.17 -0.79 48.29
C ASP A 139 -71.14 -0.46 49.79
N LEU A 140 -70.16 0.32 50.25
CA LEU A 140 -70.14 0.83 51.62
C LEU A 140 -71.34 1.73 51.91
N LYS A 141 -71.68 2.67 51.01
CA LYS A 141 -72.85 3.55 51.17
C LYS A 141 -74.14 2.76 51.35
N LYS A 142 -74.31 1.66 50.61
CA LYS A 142 -75.49 0.78 50.74
C LYS A 142 -75.58 0.13 52.12
N LEU A 143 -74.46 -0.16 52.77
CA LEU A 143 -74.44 -0.75 54.12
C LEU A 143 -74.89 0.22 55.22
N PHE A 144 -74.74 1.54 55.00
CA PHE A 144 -75.13 2.58 55.97
C PHE A 144 -76.48 3.26 55.66
N ASN A 145 -77.11 2.95 54.51
CA ASN A 145 -78.43 3.47 54.11
C ASN A 145 -79.59 2.48 54.40
N ASN A 146 -79.37 1.51 55.29
CA ASN A 146 -80.41 0.77 56.03
C ASN A 146 -80.50 1.31 57.46
#